data_AF-A0A0X8I963-F1
#
_entry.id   AF-A0A0X8I963-F1
#
_cell.length_a   1.000
_cell.length_b   1.000
_cell.length_c   1.000
_cell.angle_alpha   90.00
_cell.angle_beta   90.00
_cell.angle_gamma   90.00
#
_symmetry.space_group_name_H-M   'P 1'
#
loop_
_entity.id
_entity.type
_entity.pdbx_description
1 polymer ?
#
loop_
_entity_poly.entity_id
_entity_poly.type
_entity_poly.pdbx_seq_one_letter_code
_entity_poly.pdbx_strand_id
1 'polypeptide(L)'
;MQAAGARRRAHFDTGAISTLISSYAASLVTVLVLGPVNPVRLILVAILFALNITSLTRVHVRLASRPRLTDYALFAVNVAPYAYLLYPRPPAWLVIPAIPLALFIIEAARGRGRGALANAAGTALIASAYLPFYALMGGVVSIAVLYMALTWVAYHAFSAVYVEGKLPFRSVKPWLSSVLWFTVMPPLAALAIIHLSWYFTMPLIEPSIRAVHALGEGKIDRELRARIRRIGFGSLAESLVLAATLLALIALYGH
;
A
#
# COMPACT_ATOMS: atom_id res chain seq x y z
N MET A 1 -5.92 44.14 19.49
CA MET A 1 -6.18 42.90 20.29
C MET A 1 -6.28 41.72 19.34
N GLN A 2 -5.73 40.59 19.76
CA GLN A 2 -5.21 39.48 18.94
C GLN A 2 -6.25 38.80 18.03
N ALA A 3 -5.86 38.60 16.77
CA ALA A 3 -6.50 37.68 15.85
C ALA A 3 -6.31 36.24 16.36
N ALA A 4 -7.43 35.57 16.64
CA ALA A 4 -7.46 34.17 17.04
C ALA A 4 -6.82 33.31 15.94
N GLY A 5 -5.66 32.72 16.25
CA GLY A 5 -4.96 31.78 15.39
C GLY A 5 -5.84 30.56 15.12
N ALA A 6 -6.43 30.52 13.92
CA ALA A 6 -6.99 29.31 13.38
C ALA A 6 -5.88 28.24 13.35
N ARG A 7 -5.88 27.34 14.34
CA ARG A 7 -5.05 26.12 14.32
C ARG A 7 -5.34 25.43 13.00
N ARG A 8 -4.43 25.55 12.02
CA ARG A 8 -4.41 24.71 10.83
C ARG A 8 -4.37 23.28 11.33
N ARG A 9 -5.51 22.59 11.33
CA ARG A 9 -5.54 21.14 11.53
C ARG A 9 -4.55 20.56 10.53
N ALA A 10 -3.53 19.87 11.03
CA ALA A 10 -2.62 19.12 10.17
C ALA A 10 -3.50 18.22 9.30
N HIS A 11 -3.45 18.43 7.99
CA HIS A 11 -4.16 17.58 7.05
C HIS A 11 -3.44 16.24 7.04
N PHE A 12 -3.94 15.29 7.84
CA PHE A 12 -3.43 13.93 7.88
C PHE A 12 -3.92 13.19 6.64
N ASP A 13 -3.00 12.57 5.92
CA ASP A 13 -3.32 11.65 4.84
C ASP A 13 -3.80 10.33 5.45
N THR A 14 -5.11 10.29 5.75
CA THR A 14 -5.73 9.17 6.49
C THR A 14 -5.63 7.84 5.75
N GLY A 15 -5.56 7.87 4.42
CA GLY A 15 -5.45 6.66 3.59
C GLY A 15 -4.06 6.01 3.66
N ALA A 16 -3.00 6.80 3.54
CA ALA A 16 -1.63 6.32 3.68
C ALA A 16 -1.38 5.69 5.06
N ILE A 17 -1.89 6.33 6.12
CA ILE A 17 -1.80 5.81 7.49
C ILE A 17 -2.58 4.50 7.62
N SER A 18 -3.82 4.43 7.12
CA SER A 18 -4.62 3.22 7.23
C SER A 18 -3.99 2.05 6.49
N THR A 19 -3.45 2.27 5.29
CA THR A 19 -2.74 1.22 4.53
C THR A 19 -1.48 0.76 5.24
N LEU A 20 -0.72 1.67 5.87
CA LEU A 20 0.45 1.27 6.64
C LEU A 20 0.07 0.44 7.88
N ILE A 21 -0.97 0.86 8.61
CA ILE A 21 -1.49 0.13 9.78
C ILE A 21 -1.95 -1.26 9.36
N SER A 22 -2.75 -1.38 8.30
CA SER A 22 -3.26 -2.67 7.84
C SER A 22 -2.14 -3.56 7.30
N SER A 23 -1.17 -3.02 6.56
CA SER A 23 0.03 -3.76 6.14
C SER A 23 0.82 -4.30 7.34
N TYR A 24 1.07 -3.48 8.36
CA TYR A 24 1.77 -3.92 9.57
C TYR A 24 0.98 -5.01 10.33
N ALA A 25 -0.31 -4.80 10.53
CA ALA A 25 -1.18 -5.76 11.20
C ALA A 25 -1.23 -7.10 10.45
N ALA A 26 -1.35 -7.05 9.12
CA ALA A 26 -1.30 -8.23 8.27
C ALA A 26 0.04 -8.96 8.40
N SER A 27 1.18 -8.25 8.34
CA SER A 27 2.51 -8.87 8.52
C SER A 27 2.66 -9.54 9.88
N LEU A 28 2.18 -8.88 10.94
CA LEU A 28 2.23 -9.41 12.30
C LEU A 28 1.40 -10.69 12.41
N VAL A 29 0.15 -10.67 11.94
CA VAL A 29 -0.71 -11.86 11.96
C VAL A 29 -0.10 -12.99 11.14
N THR A 30 0.41 -12.71 9.93
CA THR A 30 1.09 -13.73 9.11
C THR A 30 2.27 -14.35 9.85
N VAL A 31 3.14 -13.56 10.51
CA VAL A 31 4.25 -14.11 11.31
C VAL A 31 3.75 -14.96 12.47
N LEU A 32 2.71 -14.52 13.18
CA LEU A 32 2.16 -15.28 14.32
C LEU A 32 1.54 -16.61 13.89
N VAL A 33 1.08 -16.71 12.64
CA VAL A 33 0.46 -17.92 12.07
C VAL A 33 1.49 -18.87 11.48
N LEU A 34 2.44 -18.37 10.68
CA LEU A 34 3.36 -19.20 9.89
C LEU A 34 4.79 -19.28 10.43
N GLY A 35 5.22 -18.30 11.23
CA GLY A 35 6.62 -18.07 11.52
C GLY A 35 7.02 -18.36 12.97
N PRO A 36 8.32 -18.53 13.23
CA PRO A 36 8.82 -18.52 14.60
C PRO A 36 8.65 -17.11 15.21
N VAL A 37 8.06 -17.07 16.40
CA VAL A 37 7.83 -15.81 17.12
C VAL A 37 9.11 -15.41 17.86
N ASN A 38 9.74 -14.31 17.42
CA ASN A 38 10.88 -13.71 18.14
C ASN A 38 10.46 -12.35 18.73
N PRO A 39 10.34 -12.22 20.06
CA PRO A 39 9.81 -11.00 20.69
C PRO A 39 10.69 -9.78 20.42
N VAL A 40 12.02 -9.95 20.33
CA VAL A 40 12.94 -8.84 20.05
C VAL A 40 12.70 -8.30 18.64
N ARG A 41 12.58 -9.17 17.64
CA ARG A 41 12.27 -8.74 16.26
C ARG A 41 10.91 -8.06 16.19
N LEU A 42 9.90 -8.60 16.86
CA LEU A 42 8.57 -7.97 16.91
C LEU A 42 8.62 -6.56 17.51
N ILE A 43 9.33 -6.37 18.63
CA ILE A 43 9.50 -5.05 19.26
C ILE A 43 10.24 -4.08 18.33
N LEU A 44 11.33 -4.52 17.69
CA LEU A 44 12.08 -3.68 16.77
C LEU A 44 11.25 -3.24 15.56
N VAL A 45 10.46 -4.16 14.97
CA VAL A 45 9.57 -3.82 13.86
C VAL A 45 8.40 -2.95 14.32
N ALA A 46 7.89 -3.12 15.54
CA ALA A 46 6.88 -2.23 16.12
C ALA A 46 7.42 -0.79 16.29
N ILE A 47 8.67 -0.64 16.75
CA ILE A 47 9.36 0.66 16.82
C ILE A 47 9.51 1.25 15.42
N LEU A 48 9.96 0.46 14.44
CA LEU A 48 10.08 0.89 13.04
C LEU A 48 8.72 1.35 12.47
N PHE A 49 7.65 0.62 12.76
CA PHE A 49 6.30 0.98 12.37
C PHE A 49 5.86 2.31 13.01
N ALA A 50 6.10 2.51 14.31
CA ALA A 50 5.81 3.77 14.99
C ALA A 50 6.61 4.94 14.40
N LEU A 51 7.88 4.72 14.05
CA LEU A 51 8.70 5.71 13.34
C LEU A 51 8.11 6.04 11.96
N ASN A 52 7.69 5.05 11.19
CA ASN A 52 7.06 5.26 9.88
C ASN A 52 5.75 6.07 10.01
N ILE A 53 4.88 5.76 10.97
CA ILE A 53 3.63 6.51 11.20
C ILE A 53 3.92 7.98 11.55
N THR A 54 4.88 8.21 12.45
CA THR A 54 5.22 9.57 12.91
C THR A 54 5.97 10.39 11.86
N SER A 55 6.70 9.74 10.95
CA SER A 55 7.48 10.38 9.90
C SER A 55 6.70 10.59 8.61
N LEU A 56 5.93 9.62 8.12
CA LEU A 56 5.14 9.71 6.88
C LEU A 56 4.20 10.91 6.91
N THR A 57 3.60 11.19 8.08
CA THR A 57 2.71 12.35 8.28
C THR A 57 3.43 13.71 8.17
N ARG A 58 4.74 13.77 8.42
CA ARG A 58 5.51 15.02 8.44
C ARG A 58 6.37 15.22 7.20
N VAL A 59 6.94 14.13 6.69
CA VAL A 59 8.05 14.14 5.74
C VAL A 59 7.56 13.98 4.29
N HIS A 60 6.53 13.18 4.04
CA HIS A 60 6.10 12.85 2.67
C HIS A 60 5.63 14.08 1.87
N VAL A 61 4.81 14.93 2.50
CA VAL A 61 4.29 16.16 1.88
C VAL A 61 5.38 17.22 1.71
N ARG A 62 6.36 17.27 2.63
CA ARG A 62 7.44 18.27 2.64
C ARG A 62 8.55 17.92 1.65
N LEU A 63 9.00 16.67 1.62
CA LEU A 63 9.98 16.19 0.64
C LEU A 63 9.50 16.44 -0.80
N ALA A 64 8.23 16.20 -1.07
CA ALA A 64 7.64 16.38 -2.40
C ALA A 64 7.39 17.85 -2.80
N SER A 65 7.62 18.83 -1.90
CA SER A 65 7.28 20.23 -2.20
C SER A 65 8.38 21.23 -1.85
N ARG A 66 8.92 21.20 -0.64
CA ARG A 66 9.97 22.10 -0.14
C ARG A 66 10.82 21.37 0.92
N PRO A 67 11.74 20.50 0.50
CA PRO A 67 12.53 19.70 1.43
C PRO A 67 13.48 20.57 2.27
N ARG A 68 13.64 20.22 3.55
CA ARG A 68 14.71 20.72 4.42
C ARG A 68 15.68 19.59 4.74
N LEU A 69 16.90 19.93 5.18
CA LEU A 69 17.89 18.95 5.64
C LEU A 69 17.33 18.00 6.72
N THR A 70 16.50 18.53 7.63
CA THR A 70 15.81 17.73 8.65
C THR A 70 14.85 16.70 8.06
N ASP A 71 14.20 16.99 6.93
CA ASP A 71 13.28 16.07 6.27
C ASP A 71 14.05 14.92 5.60
N TYR A 72 15.24 15.18 5.04
CA TYR A 72 16.15 14.15 4.54
C TYR A 72 16.71 13.27 5.66
N ALA A 73 17.10 13.86 6.79
CA ALA A 73 17.57 13.11 7.94
C ALA A 73 16.47 12.19 8.50
N LEU A 74 15.24 12.70 8.65
CA LEU A 74 14.10 11.88 9.08
C LEU A 74 13.82 10.76 8.07
N PHE A 75 13.88 11.04 6.77
CA PHE A 75 13.73 10.00 5.75
C PHE A 75 14.80 8.92 5.85
N ALA A 76 16.07 9.30 5.99
CA ALA A 76 17.18 8.37 6.14
C ALA A 76 17.01 7.45 7.37
N VAL A 77 16.58 8.01 8.51
CA VAL A 77 16.29 7.22 9.72
C VAL A 77 15.15 6.21 9.50
N ASN A 78 14.16 6.53 8.67
CA ASN A 78 13.06 5.61 8.36
C ASN A 78 13.48 4.52 7.37
N VAL A 79 14.38 4.82 6.43
CA VAL A 79 14.79 3.88 5.39
C VAL A 79 15.95 2.98 5.85
N ALA A 80 16.84 3.46 6.73
CA ALA A 80 18.04 2.74 7.15
C ALA A 80 17.75 1.32 7.69
N PRO A 81 16.71 1.08 8.51
CA PRO A 81 16.41 -0.28 8.98
C PRO A 81 16.09 -1.28 7.86
N TYR A 82 15.57 -0.81 6.72
CA TYR A 82 15.29 -1.67 5.56
C TYR A 82 16.55 -2.06 4.79
N ALA A 83 17.68 -1.37 4.98
CA ALA A 83 18.95 -1.75 4.35
C ALA A 83 19.43 -3.12 4.81
N TYR A 84 19.00 -3.58 5.99
CA TYR A 84 19.26 -4.94 6.46
C TYR A 84 18.75 -6.02 5.47
N LEU A 85 17.67 -5.75 4.75
CA LEU A 85 17.11 -6.68 3.75
C LEU A 85 18.01 -6.85 2.51
N LEU A 86 19.00 -5.97 2.31
CA LEU A 86 19.95 -6.06 1.19
C LEU A 86 21.13 -6.99 1.50
N TYR A 87 21.32 -7.38 2.77
CA TYR A 87 22.45 -8.19 3.22
C TYR A 87 22.03 -9.63 3.56
N PRO A 88 22.87 -10.65 3.27
CA PRO A 88 24.10 -10.60 2.48
C PRO A 88 23.84 -10.59 0.97
N ARG A 89 22.65 -11.00 0.53
CA ARG A 89 22.19 -10.90 -0.85
C ARG A 89 20.74 -10.42 -0.86
N PRO A 90 20.38 -9.42 -1.68
CA PRO A 90 19.02 -8.93 -1.74
C PRO A 90 18.09 -10.03 -2.30
N PRO A 91 17.01 -10.40 -1.59
CA PRO A 91 16.08 -11.39 -2.08
C PRO A 91 15.26 -10.83 -3.25
N ALA A 92 14.93 -11.69 -4.22
CA ALA A 92 14.25 -11.28 -5.47
C ALA A 92 12.90 -10.59 -5.25
N TRP A 93 12.18 -10.91 -4.16
CA TRP A 93 10.89 -10.29 -3.84
C TRP A 93 11.01 -8.78 -3.52
N LEU A 94 12.21 -8.25 -3.25
CA LEU A 94 12.43 -6.80 -3.08
C LEU A 94 12.10 -5.99 -4.34
N VAL A 95 11.98 -6.63 -5.50
CA VAL A 95 11.48 -5.97 -6.71
C VAL A 95 10.07 -5.40 -6.50
N ILE A 96 9.25 -6.03 -5.66
CA ILE A 96 7.86 -5.61 -5.37
C ILE A 96 7.82 -4.20 -4.76
N PRO A 97 8.57 -3.87 -3.68
CA PRO A 97 8.67 -2.50 -3.20
C PRO A 97 9.57 -1.60 -4.07
N ALA A 98 10.58 -2.14 -4.76
CA ALA A 98 11.52 -1.33 -5.54
C ALA A 98 10.88 -0.66 -6.77
N ILE A 99 10.01 -1.35 -7.50
CA ILE A 99 9.30 -0.79 -8.67
C ILE A 99 8.45 0.45 -8.30
N PRO A 100 7.51 0.39 -7.34
CA PRO A 100 6.71 1.55 -6.96
C PRO A 100 7.56 2.66 -6.36
N LEU A 101 8.64 2.34 -5.62
CA LEU A 101 9.60 3.33 -5.16
C LEU A 101 10.27 4.07 -6.33
N ALA A 102 10.76 3.32 -7.33
CA ALA A 102 11.40 3.90 -8.52
C ALA A 102 10.42 4.80 -9.29
N LEU A 103 9.18 4.35 -9.50
CA LEU A 103 8.14 5.14 -10.16
C LEU A 103 7.84 6.43 -9.39
N PHE A 104 7.73 6.35 -8.06
CA PHE A 104 7.52 7.51 -7.21
C PHE A 104 8.68 8.52 -7.31
N ILE A 105 9.93 8.04 -7.22
CA ILE A 105 11.13 8.88 -7.33
C ILE A 105 11.21 9.55 -8.71
N ILE A 106 10.96 8.81 -9.78
CA ILE A 106 10.98 9.34 -11.16
C ILE A 106 9.95 10.46 -11.33
N GLU A 107 8.71 10.24 -10.87
CA GLU A 107 7.67 11.27 -10.97
C GLU A 107 7.96 12.47 -10.05
N ALA A 108 8.49 12.24 -8.85
CA ALA A 108 8.92 13.30 -7.95
C ALA A 108 10.04 14.16 -8.58
N ALA A 109 11.06 13.53 -9.18
CA ALA A 109 12.16 14.20 -9.87
C ALA A 109 11.69 15.02 -11.09
N ARG A 110 10.60 14.60 -11.74
CA ARG A 110 9.94 15.35 -12.82
C ARG A 110 9.03 16.49 -12.34
N GLY A 111 9.00 16.78 -11.04
CA GLY A 111 8.11 17.78 -10.43
C GLY A 111 6.64 17.34 -10.36
N ARG A 112 6.35 16.05 -10.60
CA ARG A 112 5.02 15.44 -10.61
C ARG A 112 4.77 14.56 -9.37
N GLY A 113 5.47 14.82 -8.26
CA GLY A 113 5.30 14.07 -7.00
C GLY A 113 3.88 14.13 -6.39
N ARG A 114 3.03 15.03 -6.88
CA ARG A 114 1.58 15.10 -6.55
C ARG A 114 0.67 14.56 -7.65
N GLY A 115 1.22 14.01 -8.72
CA GLY A 115 0.49 13.44 -9.85
C GLY A 115 -0.22 12.14 -9.48
N ALA A 116 -1.15 11.70 -10.34
CA ALA A 116 -1.89 10.47 -10.12
C ALA A 116 -0.98 9.23 -10.08
N LEU A 117 0.02 9.16 -10.98
CA LEU A 117 1.01 8.08 -10.98
C LEU A 117 1.86 8.06 -9.71
N ALA A 118 2.35 9.22 -9.27
CA ALA A 118 3.10 9.33 -8.02
C ALA A 118 2.25 8.89 -6.81
N ASN A 119 0.97 9.28 -6.75
CA ASN A 119 0.10 8.87 -5.66
C ASN A 119 -0.20 7.36 -5.67
N ALA A 120 -0.47 6.79 -6.85
CA ALA A 120 -0.68 5.35 -7.00
C ALA A 120 0.59 4.55 -6.65
N ALA A 121 1.76 4.99 -7.13
CA ALA A 121 3.04 4.39 -6.81
C ALA A 121 3.37 4.51 -5.31
N GLY A 122 3.12 5.66 -4.69
CA GLY A 122 3.29 5.85 -3.25
C GLY A 122 2.36 4.95 -2.43
N THR A 123 1.10 4.80 -2.84
CA THR A 123 0.15 3.90 -2.17
C THR A 123 0.58 2.43 -2.32
N ALA A 124 1.00 2.02 -3.51
CA ALA A 124 1.53 0.68 -3.76
C ALA A 124 2.80 0.40 -2.96
N LEU A 125 3.68 1.39 -2.81
CA LEU A 125 4.87 1.32 -1.98
C LEU A 125 4.51 1.10 -0.49
N ILE A 126 3.55 1.85 0.04
CA ILE A 126 3.09 1.68 1.42
C ILE A 126 2.43 0.30 1.61
N ALA A 127 1.62 -0.16 0.66
CA ALA A 127 1.06 -1.50 0.68
C ALA A 127 2.15 -2.58 0.66
N SER A 128 3.20 -2.38 -0.14
CA SER A 128 4.31 -3.33 -0.26
C SER A 128 5.13 -3.48 1.02
N ALA A 129 5.00 -2.55 1.99
CA ALA A 129 5.65 -2.64 3.30
C ALA A 129 5.25 -3.90 4.09
N TYR A 130 4.17 -4.56 3.71
CA TYR A 130 3.79 -5.89 4.23
C TYR A 130 4.96 -6.89 4.20
N LEU A 131 5.66 -7.03 3.06
CA LEU A 131 6.76 -7.99 2.92
C LEU A 131 7.99 -7.63 3.77
N PRO A 132 8.52 -6.39 3.70
CA PRO A 132 9.59 -5.94 4.57
C PRO A 132 9.29 -6.13 6.05
N PHE A 133 8.09 -5.77 6.52
CA PHE A 133 7.73 -5.97 7.93
C PHE A 133 7.70 -7.45 8.30
N TYR A 134 7.06 -8.28 7.48
CA TYR A 134 7.00 -9.74 7.69
C TYR A 134 8.41 -10.35 7.75
N ALA A 135 9.28 -10.02 6.80
CA ALA A 135 10.65 -10.52 6.75
C ALA A 135 11.50 -10.05 7.94
N LEU A 136 11.41 -8.76 8.32
CA LEU A 136 12.13 -8.21 9.46
C LEU A 136 11.67 -8.80 10.80
N MET A 137 10.38 -9.18 10.91
CA MET A 137 9.85 -9.92 12.06
C MET A 137 10.38 -11.35 12.12
N GLY A 138 11.00 -11.86 11.05
CA GLY A 138 11.57 -13.20 10.96
C GLY A 138 10.78 -14.19 10.13
N GLY A 139 9.76 -13.73 9.43
CA GLY A 139 8.99 -14.54 8.48
C GLY A 139 9.83 -14.99 7.28
N VAL A 140 9.63 -16.22 6.84
CA VAL A 140 10.19 -16.76 5.60
C VAL A 140 9.17 -16.54 4.48
N VAL A 141 9.59 -15.93 3.37
CA VAL A 141 8.69 -15.61 2.25
C VAL A 141 8.42 -16.86 1.43
N SER A 142 7.33 -17.56 1.77
CA SER A 142 6.78 -18.67 0.99
C SER A 142 6.00 -18.16 -0.23
N ILE A 143 5.61 -19.06 -1.12
CA ILE A 143 4.81 -18.72 -2.30
C ILE A 143 3.43 -18.16 -1.92
N ALA A 144 2.82 -18.62 -0.82
CA ALA A 144 1.56 -18.10 -0.29
C ALA A 144 1.73 -16.66 0.24
N VAL A 145 2.81 -16.38 0.96
CA VAL A 145 3.13 -15.02 1.44
C VAL A 145 3.41 -14.08 0.27
N LEU A 146 4.12 -14.56 -0.76
CA LEU A 146 4.38 -13.80 -1.97
C LEU A 146 3.08 -13.48 -2.73
N TYR A 147 2.20 -14.46 -2.88
CA TYR A 147 0.87 -14.27 -3.48
C TYR A 147 0.07 -13.21 -2.72
N MET A 148 0.00 -13.32 -1.38
CA MET A 148 -0.68 -12.33 -0.54
C MET A 148 -0.11 -10.92 -0.77
N ALA A 149 1.21 -10.78 -0.80
CA ALA A 149 1.85 -9.49 -1.03
C ALA A 149 1.52 -8.90 -2.40
N LEU A 150 1.59 -9.71 -3.46
CA LEU A 150 1.29 -9.26 -4.82
C LEU A 150 -0.17 -8.84 -4.96
N THR A 151 -1.11 -9.64 -4.45
CA THR A 151 -2.54 -9.33 -4.44
C THR A 151 -2.83 -8.08 -3.63
N TRP A 152 -2.23 -7.93 -2.46
CA TRP A 152 -2.37 -6.74 -1.60
C TRP A 152 -1.89 -5.46 -2.29
N VAL A 153 -0.70 -5.50 -2.89
CA VAL A 153 -0.12 -4.37 -3.62
C VAL A 153 -0.95 -4.02 -4.86
N ALA A 154 -1.33 -5.02 -5.65
CA ALA A 154 -2.17 -4.85 -6.83
C ALA A 154 -3.52 -4.20 -6.48
N TYR A 155 -4.15 -4.66 -5.40
CA TYR A 155 -5.42 -4.13 -4.92
C TYR A 155 -5.32 -2.65 -4.50
N HIS A 156 -4.28 -2.29 -3.77
CA HIS A 156 -4.07 -0.91 -3.34
C HIS A 156 -3.67 0.01 -4.50
N ALA A 157 -2.87 -0.49 -5.45
CA ALA A 157 -2.58 0.23 -6.70
C ALA A 157 -3.85 0.46 -7.52
N PHE A 158 -4.68 -0.56 -7.68
CA PHE A 158 -6.00 -0.48 -8.32
C PHE A 158 -6.88 0.58 -7.68
N SER A 159 -7.04 0.52 -6.35
CA SER A 159 -7.87 1.45 -5.60
C SER A 159 -7.35 2.89 -5.69
N ALA A 160 -6.02 3.09 -5.65
CA ALA A 160 -5.43 4.42 -5.80
C ALA A 160 -5.68 5.01 -7.19
N VAL A 161 -5.48 4.23 -8.26
CA VAL A 161 -5.77 4.66 -9.64
C VAL A 161 -7.25 4.95 -9.82
N TYR A 162 -8.12 4.14 -9.22
CA TYR A 162 -9.57 4.33 -9.26
C TYR A 162 -9.97 5.67 -8.62
N VAL A 163 -9.49 5.94 -7.40
CA VAL A 163 -9.76 7.20 -6.69
C VAL A 163 -9.21 8.39 -7.48
N GLU A 164 -7.98 8.31 -7.97
CA GLU A 164 -7.37 9.36 -8.79
C GLU A 164 -8.14 9.62 -10.08
N GLY A 165 -8.66 8.57 -10.73
CA GLY A 165 -9.50 8.66 -11.92
C GLY A 165 -10.86 9.30 -11.68
N LYS A 166 -11.39 9.21 -10.45
CA LYS A 166 -12.69 9.81 -10.07
C LYS A 166 -12.62 11.30 -9.81
N LEU A 167 -11.44 11.84 -9.51
CA LEU A 167 -11.27 13.25 -9.18
C LEU A 167 -11.42 14.14 -10.43
N PRO A 168 -12.24 15.21 -10.39
CA PRO A 168 -12.54 16.00 -11.57
C PRO A 168 -11.30 16.71 -12.14
N PHE A 169 -10.39 17.14 -11.26
CA PHE A 169 -9.17 17.89 -11.57
C PHE A 169 -7.98 17.03 -12.03
N ARG A 170 -8.12 15.70 -12.05
CA ARG A 170 -7.06 14.81 -12.56
C ARG A 170 -7.25 14.52 -14.03
N SER A 171 -6.17 14.32 -14.78
CA SER A 171 -6.27 13.92 -16.20
C SER A 171 -6.62 12.45 -16.39
N VAL A 172 -6.46 11.63 -15.35
CA VAL A 172 -6.73 10.19 -15.38
C VAL A 172 -8.23 9.92 -15.35
N LYS A 173 -8.66 8.85 -16.04
CA LYS A 173 -10.05 8.37 -16.07
C LYS A 173 -10.20 7.10 -15.21
N PRO A 174 -11.39 6.82 -14.63
CA PRO A 174 -11.60 5.66 -13.77
C PRO A 174 -11.27 4.32 -14.44
N TRP A 175 -11.61 4.14 -15.72
CA TRP A 175 -11.34 2.89 -16.46
C TRP A 175 -9.86 2.49 -16.50
N LEU A 176 -8.92 3.40 -16.23
CA LEU A 176 -7.50 3.06 -16.16
C LEU A 176 -7.22 2.09 -15.00
N SER A 177 -8.00 2.13 -13.92
CA SER A 177 -7.89 1.14 -12.85
C SER A 177 -8.30 -0.24 -13.35
N SER A 178 -9.30 -0.33 -14.23
CA SER A 178 -9.70 -1.59 -14.87
C SER A 178 -8.56 -2.18 -15.71
N VAL A 179 -7.89 -1.36 -16.52
CA VAL A 179 -6.73 -1.83 -17.31
C VAL A 179 -5.61 -2.32 -16.42
N LEU A 180 -5.27 -1.58 -15.37
CA LEU A 180 -4.28 -2.02 -14.39
C LEU A 180 -4.67 -3.36 -13.78
N TRP A 181 -5.92 -3.51 -13.31
CA TRP A 181 -6.39 -4.74 -12.70
C TRP A 181 -6.38 -5.93 -13.66
N PHE A 182 -6.94 -5.78 -14.86
CA PHE A 182 -6.97 -6.88 -15.84
C PHE A 182 -5.61 -7.23 -16.42
N THR A 183 -4.60 -6.37 -16.25
CA THR A 183 -3.20 -6.72 -16.59
C THR A 183 -2.57 -7.60 -15.50
N VAL A 184 -2.86 -7.35 -14.22
CA VAL A 184 -2.22 -8.06 -13.09
C VAL A 184 -3.02 -9.27 -12.61
N MET A 185 -4.33 -9.30 -12.84
CA MET A 185 -5.21 -10.38 -12.36
C MET A 185 -4.90 -11.73 -13.02
N PRO A 186 -4.69 -11.86 -14.35
CA PRO A 186 -4.36 -13.14 -14.96
C PRO A 186 -3.11 -13.84 -14.39
N PRO A 187 -1.95 -13.16 -14.24
CA PRO A 187 -0.79 -13.80 -13.63
C PRO A 187 -1.01 -14.13 -12.14
N LEU A 188 -1.78 -13.34 -11.39
CA LEU A 188 -2.17 -13.68 -10.02
C LEU A 188 -3.04 -14.94 -9.98
N ALA A 189 -4.05 -15.03 -10.84
CA ALA A 189 -4.92 -16.21 -10.93
C ALA A 189 -4.11 -17.45 -11.33
N ALA A 190 -3.20 -17.34 -12.29
CA ALA A 190 -2.31 -18.43 -12.67
C ALA A 190 -1.42 -18.88 -11.50
N LEU A 191 -0.82 -17.94 -10.76
CA LEU A 191 -0.03 -18.24 -9.55
C LEU A 191 -0.87 -18.99 -8.50
N ALA A 192 -2.10 -18.55 -8.24
CA ALA A 192 -3.02 -19.20 -7.32
C ALA A 192 -3.38 -20.64 -7.74
N ILE A 193 -3.67 -20.86 -9.01
CA ILE A 193 -4.12 -22.15 -9.53
C ILE A 193 -2.96 -23.15 -9.62
N ILE A 194 -1.77 -22.72 -10.04
CA ILE A 194 -0.63 -23.60 -10.32
C ILE A 194 0.12 -23.97 -9.04
N HIS A 195 0.30 -23.00 -8.12
CA HIS A 195 1.22 -23.16 -7.00
C HIS A 195 0.55 -23.16 -5.61
N LEU A 196 -0.75 -22.89 -5.55
CA LEU A 196 -1.52 -22.83 -4.31
C LEU A 196 -2.80 -23.66 -4.47
N SER A 197 -3.86 -23.27 -3.77
CA SER A 197 -5.20 -23.83 -3.94
C SER A 197 -6.08 -22.88 -4.74
N TRP A 198 -7.07 -23.42 -5.46
CA TRP A 198 -8.05 -22.62 -6.19
C TRP A 198 -8.77 -21.60 -5.29
N TYR A 199 -8.88 -21.85 -3.98
CA TYR A 199 -9.42 -20.89 -3.01
C TYR A 199 -8.67 -19.55 -3.00
N PHE A 200 -7.38 -19.54 -3.36
CA PHE A 200 -6.61 -18.32 -3.51
C PHE A 200 -7.08 -17.44 -4.67
N THR A 201 -7.99 -17.89 -5.54
CA THR A 201 -8.63 -17.04 -6.55
C THR A 201 -9.76 -16.16 -5.97
N MET A 202 -10.34 -16.51 -4.80
CA MET A 202 -11.44 -15.77 -4.19
C MET A 202 -11.12 -14.28 -3.93
N PRO A 203 -9.93 -13.91 -3.40
CA PRO A 203 -9.51 -12.50 -3.24
C PRO A 203 -9.53 -11.67 -4.53
N LEU A 204 -9.53 -12.31 -5.71
CA LEU A 204 -9.52 -11.62 -7.00
C LEU A 204 -10.94 -11.24 -7.47
N ILE A 205 -12.00 -11.80 -6.87
CA ILE A 205 -13.39 -11.64 -7.34
C ILE A 205 -13.86 -10.19 -7.17
N GLU A 206 -13.81 -9.68 -5.94
CA GLU A 206 -14.27 -8.33 -5.59
C GLU A 206 -13.59 -7.23 -6.42
N PRO A 207 -12.25 -7.15 -6.50
CA PRO A 207 -11.59 -6.15 -7.34
C PRO A 207 -11.88 -6.34 -8.83
N SER A 208 -12.15 -7.56 -9.29
CA SER A 208 -12.59 -7.80 -10.68
C SER A 208 -13.97 -7.22 -10.96
N ILE A 209 -14.93 -7.39 -10.04
CA ILE A 209 -16.27 -6.78 -10.15
C ILE A 209 -16.13 -5.24 -10.19
N ARG A 210 -15.33 -4.67 -9.28
CA ARG A 210 -15.07 -3.21 -9.29
C ARG A 210 -14.38 -2.76 -10.58
N ALA A 211 -13.44 -3.53 -11.11
CA ALA A 211 -12.77 -3.23 -12.37
C ALA A 211 -13.77 -3.19 -13.53
N VAL A 212 -14.74 -4.09 -13.59
CA VAL A 212 -15.82 -4.05 -14.60
C VAL A 212 -16.66 -2.77 -14.43
N HIS A 213 -17.09 -2.44 -13.21
CA HIS A 213 -17.88 -1.22 -12.97
C HIS A 213 -17.11 0.05 -13.35
N ALA A 214 -15.81 0.12 -13.07
CA ALA A 214 -14.97 1.27 -13.38
C ALA A 214 -14.88 1.60 -14.88
N LEU A 215 -15.18 0.65 -15.78
CA LEU A 215 -15.21 0.88 -17.23
C LEU A 215 -16.31 1.86 -17.66
N GLY A 216 -17.50 1.75 -17.04
CA GLY A 216 -18.67 2.58 -17.34
C GLY A 216 -18.74 3.87 -16.53
N GLU A 217 -17.79 4.06 -15.62
CA GLU A 217 -17.87 5.10 -14.60
C GLU A 217 -17.21 6.42 -15.03
N GLY A 218 -17.92 7.52 -14.79
CA GLY A 218 -17.42 8.88 -14.96
C GLY A 218 -16.75 9.46 -13.72
N LYS A 219 -16.20 10.67 -13.88
CA LYS A 219 -15.69 11.52 -12.79
C LYS A 219 -16.83 12.02 -11.90
N ILE A 220 -16.47 12.41 -10.69
CA ILE A 220 -17.42 13.01 -9.74
C ILE A 220 -17.75 14.44 -10.19
N ASP A 221 -19.05 14.70 -10.33
CA ASP A 221 -19.62 15.97 -10.79
C ASP A 221 -20.19 16.83 -9.63
N ARG A 222 -20.83 16.20 -8.64
CA ARG A 222 -21.50 16.87 -7.50
C ARG A 222 -21.10 16.27 -6.16
N GLU A 223 -21.21 17.07 -5.10
CA GLU A 223 -20.95 16.65 -3.70
C GLU A 223 -19.56 16.02 -3.49
N LEU A 224 -18.53 16.61 -4.12
CA LEU A 224 -17.18 16.06 -4.19
C LEU A 224 -16.66 15.56 -2.83
N ARG A 225 -16.80 16.37 -1.77
CA ARG A 225 -16.33 16.00 -0.43
C ARG A 225 -17.06 14.78 0.15
N ALA A 226 -18.38 14.72 0.02
CA ALA A 226 -19.17 13.62 0.57
C ALA A 226 -18.91 12.31 -0.20
N ARG A 227 -18.80 12.39 -1.53
CA ARG A 227 -18.48 11.24 -2.39
C ARG A 227 -17.06 10.73 -2.18
N ILE A 228 -16.06 11.61 -2.11
CA ILE A 228 -14.67 11.20 -1.79
C ILE A 228 -14.64 10.49 -0.43
N ARG A 229 -15.33 11.04 0.58
CA ARG A 229 -15.39 10.41 1.91
C ARG A 229 -16.02 9.01 1.85
N ARG A 230 -17.11 8.86 1.10
CA ARG A 230 -17.79 7.57 0.91
C ARG A 230 -16.88 6.55 0.21
N ILE A 231 -16.19 6.96 -0.85
CA ILE A 231 -15.23 6.12 -1.57
C ILE A 231 -14.08 5.71 -0.63
N GLY A 232 -13.57 6.65 0.18
CA GLY A 232 -12.51 6.37 1.16
C GLY A 232 -12.93 5.33 2.20
N PHE A 233 -14.11 5.48 2.81
CA PHE A 233 -14.62 4.49 3.78
C PHE A 233 -14.96 3.14 3.14
N GLY A 234 -15.57 3.15 1.95
CA GLY A 234 -15.86 1.91 1.20
C GLY A 234 -14.57 1.15 0.88
N SER A 235 -13.58 1.85 0.32
CA SER A 235 -12.27 1.25 -0.01
C SER A 235 -11.55 0.73 1.24
N LEU A 236 -11.66 1.41 2.39
CA LEU A 236 -11.10 0.89 3.64
C LEU A 236 -11.80 -0.41 4.07
N ALA A 237 -13.14 -0.43 4.09
CA ALA A 237 -13.89 -1.62 4.46
C ALA A 237 -13.56 -2.81 3.54
N GLU A 238 -13.56 -2.60 2.23
CA GLU A 238 -13.20 -3.62 1.24
C GLU A 238 -11.75 -4.11 1.44
N SER A 239 -10.80 -3.21 1.68
CA SER A 239 -9.41 -3.61 1.99
C SER A 239 -9.29 -4.47 3.24
N LEU A 240 -10.10 -4.23 4.27
CA LEU A 240 -10.10 -5.05 5.49
C LEU A 240 -10.70 -6.43 5.23
N VAL A 241 -11.75 -6.53 4.41
CA VAL A 241 -12.30 -7.82 3.98
C VAL A 241 -11.28 -8.60 3.16
N LEU A 242 -10.58 -7.94 2.23
CA LEU A 242 -9.50 -8.56 1.48
C LEU A 242 -8.38 -9.06 2.40
N ALA A 243 -7.92 -8.24 3.35
CA ALA A 243 -6.90 -8.62 4.32
C ALA A 243 -7.33 -9.86 5.12
N ALA A 244 -8.56 -9.85 5.64
CA ALA A 244 -9.10 -10.97 6.40
C ALA A 244 -9.16 -12.25 5.55
N THR A 245 -9.60 -12.14 4.29
CA THR A 245 -9.65 -13.28 3.36
C THR A 245 -8.27 -13.84 3.08
N LEU A 246 -7.29 -12.99 2.78
CA LEU A 246 -5.91 -13.40 2.53
C LEU A 246 -5.27 -14.05 3.76
N LEU A 247 -5.48 -13.47 4.95
CA LEU A 247 -4.98 -14.02 6.21
C LEU A 247 -5.63 -15.37 6.54
N ALA A 248 -6.93 -15.52 6.32
CA ALA A 248 -7.62 -16.80 6.51
C ALA A 248 -7.07 -17.87 5.56
N LEU A 249 -6.84 -17.53 4.29
CA LEU A 249 -6.25 -18.45 3.33
C LEU A 249 -4.82 -18.85 3.70
N ILE A 250 -4.02 -17.89 4.18
CA ILE A 250 -2.69 -18.20 4.73
C ILE A 250 -2.79 -19.15 5.93
N ALA A 251 -3.71 -18.91 6.87
CA ALA A 251 -3.84 -19.75 8.05
C ALA A 251 -4.32 -21.17 7.73
N LEU A 252 -5.16 -21.32 6.71
CA LEU A 252 -5.73 -22.62 6.32
C LEU A 252 -4.85 -23.41 5.35
N TYR A 253 -4.10 -22.72 4.48
CA TYR A 253 -3.44 -23.32 3.32
C TYR A 253 -2.01 -22.81 3.06
N GLY A 254 -1.44 -22.01 3.98
CA GLY A 254 -0.14 -21.35 3.79
C GLY A 254 1.09 -22.16 4.22
N HIS A 255 0.89 -23.40 4.67
CA HIS A 255 1.94 -24.34 5.11
C HIS A 255 2.47 -25.20 3.98
#